data_AF-A0A5T0UQL8-F1
#
_entry.id   AF-A0A5T0UQL8-F1
#
_cell.length_a   1.000
_cell.length_b   1.000
_cell.length_c   1.000
_cell.angle_alpha   90.00
_cell.angle_beta   90.00
_cell.angle_gamma   90.00
#
_symmetry.space_group_name_H-M   'P 1'
#
loop_
_entity.id
_entity.type
_entity.pdbx_description
1 polymer ?
#
loop_
_entity_poly.entity_id
_entity_poly.type
_entity_poly.pdbx_seq_one_letter_code
_entity_poly.pdbx_strand_id
1 'polypeptide(L)'
;VIKDVKVKESPMWLQTRLWNAGIRPLNNIVDVTNYILLDYGQPLHAFDLDKLGSKQVVVRLAKEGEVLVTLDGEERKLQPNDIVITANDVPVALAGTMGGLETEISDE
;
A
#
# COMPACT_ATOMS: atom_id res chain seq x y z
N VAL A 1 -6.03 -11.54 -5.75
CA VAL A 1 -4.98 -11.36 -6.79
C VAL A 1 -5.66 -10.95 -8.08
N ILE A 2 -5.23 -9.84 -8.68
CA ILE A 2 -5.68 -9.36 -9.99
C ILE A 2 -4.44 -9.33 -10.88
N LYS A 3 -4.55 -9.78 -12.13
CA LYS A 3 -3.41 -9.89 -13.07
C LYS A 3 -3.65 -9.01 -14.30
N ASP A 4 -2.57 -8.76 -15.04
CA ASP A 4 -2.59 -8.05 -16.33
C ASP A 4 -3.22 -6.65 -16.23
N VAL A 5 -3.00 -5.99 -15.09
CA VAL A 5 -3.46 -4.61 -14.85
C VAL A 5 -2.45 -3.65 -15.46
N LYS A 6 -2.95 -2.69 -16.24
CA LYS A 6 -2.13 -1.59 -16.76
C LYS A 6 -2.26 -0.38 -15.85
N VAL A 7 -1.14 0.05 -15.26
CA VAL A 7 -1.05 1.31 -14.53
C VAL A 7 -1.14 2.47 -15.52
N LYS A 8 -2.03 3.42 -15.24
CA LYS A 8 -2.26 4.63 -16.04
C LYS A 8 -3.02 5.66 -15.23
N GLU A 9 -3.15 6.86 -15.78
CA GLU A 9 -4.03 7.88 -15.22
C GLU A 9 -5.48 7.38 -15.06
N SER A 10 -6.09 7.77 -13.94
CA SER A 10 -7.49 7.53 -13.66
C SER A 10 -8.42 8.26 -14.63
N PRO A 11 -9.64 7.77 -14.88
CA PRO A 11 -10.63 8.53 -15.64
C PRO A 11 -10.98 9.84 -14.91
N MET A 12 -11.31 10.89 -15.68
CA MET A 12 -11.52 12.25 -15.16
C MET A 12 -12.54 12.34 -14.03
N TRP A 13 -13.60 11.52 -14.07
CA TRP A 13 -14.62 11.49 -13.01
C TRP A 13 -14.04 11.05 -11.66
N LEU A 14 -13.10 10.11 -11.67
CA LEU A 14 -12.46 9.58 -10.47
C LEU A 14 -11.47 10.61 -9.90
N GLN A 15 -10.64 11.19 -10.77
CA GLN A 15 -9.72 12.27 -10.40
C GLN A 15 -10.46 13.45 -9.76
N THR A 16 -11.57 13.88 -10.38
CA THR A 16 -12.38 15.00 -9.89
C THR A 16 -13.00 14.71 -8.53
N ARG A 17 -13.48 13.48 -8.30
CA ARG A 17 -14.03 13.08 -6.99
C ARG A 17 -12.96 13.12 -5.89
N LEU A 18 -11.77 12.60 -6.17
CA LEU A 18 -10.66 12.63 -5.22
C LEU A 18 -10.21 14.05 -4.92
N TRP A 19 -10.05 14.91 -5.94
CA TRP A 19 -9.69 16.31 -5.75
C TRP A 19 -10.68 17.07 -4.87
N ASN A 20 -11.99 16.89 -5.12
CA ASN A 20 -13.04 17.53 -4.32
C ASN A 20 -13.07 17.03 -2.87
N ALA A 21 -12.50 15.85 -2.60
CA ALA A 21 -12.30 15.29 -1.26
C ALA A 21 -10.93 15.64 -0.65
N GLY A 22 -10.12 16.49 -1.30
CA GLY A 22 -8.79 16.89 -0.82
C GLY A 22 -7.69 15.86 -1.04
N ILE A 23 -7.93 14.83 -1.87
CA ILE A 23 -6.95 13.79 -2.21
C ILE A 23 -6.37 14.06 -3.59
N ARG A 24 -5.04 14.06 -3.71
CA ARG A 24 -4.35 14.17 -5.00
C ARG A 24 -4.44 12.82 -5.75
N PRO A 25 -5.01 12.75 -6.96
CA PRO A 25 -4.96 11.56 -7.80
C PRO A 25 -3.52 11.21 -8.18
N LEU A 26 -3.24 9.92 -8.34
CA LEU A 26 -1.93 9.39 -8.72
C LEU A 26 -2.06 8.48 -9.94
N ASN A 27 -2.68 7.32 -9.79
CA ASN A 27 -2.92 6.37 -10.88
C ASN A 27 -4.18 5.55 -10.60
N ASN A 28 -4.67 4.83 -11.60
CA ASN A 28 -5.91 4.05 -11.55
C ASN A 28 -5.97 2.99 -10.44
N ILE A 29 -4.84 2.52 -9.92
CA ILE A 29 -4.80 1.52 -8.84
C ILE A 29 -4.85 2.21 -7.47
N VAL A 30 -4.01 3.22 -7.23
CA VAL A 30 -4.00 3.95 -5.95
C VAL A 30 -5.27 4.78 -5.77
N ASP A 31 -5.80 5.33 -6.86
CA ASP A 31 -7.00 6.14 -6.83
C ASP A 31 -8.24 5.31 -6.53
N VAL A 32 -8.32 4.07 -7.01
CA VAL A 32 -9.48 3.21 -6.70
C VAL A 32 -9.47 2.78 -5.23
N THR A 33 -8.31 2.54 -4.62
CA THR A 33 -8.25 2.25 -3.17
C THR A 33 -8.67 3.44 -2.32
N ASN A 34 -8.26 4.66 -2.70
CA ASN A 34 -8.71 5.88 -2.03
C ASN A 34 -10.21 6.16 -2.26
N TYR A 35 -10.71 5.85 -3.46
CA TYR A 35 -12.12 6.03 -3.77
C TYR A 35 -13.02 5.09 -2.95
N ILE A 36 -12.63 3.81 -2.81
CA ILE A 36 -13.36 2.86 -1.95
C ILE A 36 -13.29 3.27 -0.47
N LEU A 37 -12.16 3.82 -0.01
CA LEU A 37 -12.07 4.39 1.33
C LEU A 37 -13.12 5.50 1.53
N LEU A 38 -13.28 6.42 0.57
CA LEU A 38 -14.27 7.50 0.67
C LEU A 38 -15.72 6.98 0.58
N ASP A 39 -15.98 5.99 -0.27
CA ASP A 39 -17.33 5.52 -0.58
C ASP A 39 -17.86 4.53 0.48
N TYR A 40 -16.98 3.70 1.06
CA TYR A 40 -17.35 2.63 2.01
C TYR A 40 -16.69 2.76 3.39
N GLY A 41 -15.79 3.71 3.59
CA GLY A 41 -15.05 3.87 4.85
C GLY A 41 -14.01 2.77 5.10
N GLN A 42 -13.74 1.90 4.13
CA GLN A 42 -12.83 0.77 4.27
C GLN A 42 -11.47 1.08 3.64
N PRO A 43 -10.38 1.20 4.43
CA PRO A 43 -9.04 1.36 3.86
C PRO A 43 -8.62 0.08 3.14
N LEU A 44 -8.07 0.25 1.95
CA LEU A 44 -7.50 -0.81 1.13
C LEU A 44 -6.05 -0.48 0.81
N HIS A 45 -5.26 -1.53 0.59
CA HIS A 45 -3.88 -1.41 0.12
C HIS A 45 -3.66 -2.40 -1.02
N ALA A 46 -2.98 -1.94 -2.07
CA ALA A 46 -2.57 -2.77 -3.18
C ALA A 46 -1.06 -2.97 -3.11
N PHE A 47 -0.62 -4.22 -3.20
CA PHE A 47 0.78 -4.56 -3.32
C PHE A 47 1.09 -5.00 -4.74
N ASP A 48 2.29 -4.69 -5.21
CA ASP A 48 2.84 -5.29 -6.42
C ASP A 48 3.19 -6.75 -6.14
N LEU A 49 2.54 -7.67 -6.85
CA LEU A 49 2.73 -9.11 -6.66
C LEU A 49 4.12 -9.57 -7.07
N ASP A 50 4.72 -8.93 -8.08
CA ASP A 50 6.03 -9.32 -8.61
C ASP A 50 7.16 -8.84 -7.68
N LYS A 51 6.93 -7.75 -6.93
CA LYS A 51 7.86 -7.25 -5.92
C LYS A 51 7.71 -7.89 -4.54
N LEU A 52 6.57 -8.54 -4.26
CA LEU A 52 6.30 -9.13 -2.95
C LEU A 52 7.30 -10.23 -2.54
N GLY A 53 7.99 -10.84 -3.51
CA GLY A 53 8.99 -11.90 -3.28
C GLY A 53 8.44 -13.23 -2.76
N SER A 54 7.16 -13.28 -2.36
CA SER A 54 6.45 -14.47 -1.92
C SER A 54 4.95 -14.35 -2.16
N LYS A 55 4.27 -15.50 -2.31
CA LYS A 55 2.81 -15.57 -2.39
C LYS A 55 2.15 -15.68 -1.02
N GLN A 56 2.95 -15.84 0.03
CA GLN A 56 2.47 -15.92 1.40
C GLN A 56 2.57 -14.55 2.06
N VAL A 57 1.42 -14.01 2.42
CA VAL A 57 1.29 -12.80 3.23
C VAL A 57 0.96 -13.22 4.65
N VAL A 58 1.73 -12.71 5.62
CA VAL A 58 1.50 -12.98 7.04
C VAL A 58 1.30 -11.66 7.76
N VAL A 59 0.31 -11.60 8.64
CA VAL A 59 0.13 -10.50 9.57
C VAL A 59 0.66 -10.95 10.93
N ARG A 60 1.61 -10.21 11.49
CA ARG A 60 2.20 -10.51 12.80
C ARG A 60 2.60 -9.23 13.51
N LEU A 61 2.96 -9.36 14.78
CA LEU A 61 3.67 -8.32 15.48
C LEU A 61 5.10 -8.17 14.94
N ALA A 62 5.63 -6.96 14.97
CA ALA A 62 7.02 -6.69 14.64
C ALA A 62 7.96 -7.35 15.66
N LYS A 63 9.17 -7.67 15.21
CA LYS A 63 10.26 -8.12 16.09
C LYS A 63 10.97 -6.91 16.66
N GLU A 64 11.54 -7.04 17.85
CA GLU A 64 12.36 -5.98 18.46
C GLU A 64 13.50 -5.57 17.51
N GLY A 65 13.60 -4.27 17.22
CA GLY A 65 14.64 -3.74 16.34
C GLY A 65 14.43 -4.02 14.84
N GLU A 66 13.26 -4.53 14.45
CA GLU A 66 12.88 -4.69 13.05
C GLU A 66 12.73 -3.32 12.38
N VAL A 67 13.06 -3.25 11.09
CA VAL A 67 13.10 -1.99 10.34
C VAL A 67 12.25 -2.09 9.08
N LEU A 68 11.54 -1.02 8.76
CA LEU A 68 10.77 -0.87 7.52
C LEU A 68 11.05 0.50 6.89
N VAL A 69 11.38 0.52 5.60
CA VAL A 69 11.37 1.76 4.80
C VAL A 69 9.98 1.92 4.20
N THR A 70 9.34 3.03 4.51
CA THR A 70 7.96 3.33 4.09
C THR A 70 7.90 4.18 2.84
N LEU A 71 6.69 4.34 2.27
CA LEU A 71 6.46 5.06 1.00
C LEU A 71 6.95 6.52 0.97
N ASP A 72 7.14 7.14 2.13
CA ASP A 72 7.74 8.48 2.26
C ASP A 72 9.28 8.47 2.26
N GLY A 73 9.90 7.29 2.09
CA GLY A 73 11.34 7.10 2.09
C GLY A 73 11.97 7.12 3.48
N GLU A 74 11.17 7.18 4.54
CA GLU A 74 11.69 7.17 5.91
C GLU A 74 11.96 5.74 6.40
N GLU A 75 13.11 5.56 7.04
CA GLU A 75 13.42 4.33 7.77
C GLU A 75 12.77 4.35 9.15
N ARG A 76 11.96 3.35 9.46
CA ARG A 76 11.22 3.23 10.72
C ARG A 76 11.70 2.03 11.51
N LYS A 77 12.14 2.28 12.75
CA LYS A 77 12.41 1.24 13.75
C LYS A 77 11.11 0.85 14.43
N LEU A 78 10.73 -0.40 14.26
CA LEU A 78 9.47 -0.95 14.74
C LEU A 78 9.59 -1.40 16.19
N GLN A 79 8.49 -1.23 16.92
CA GLN A 79 8.32 -1.69 18.28
C GLN A 79 7.59 -3.05 18.28
N PRO A 80 7.78 -3.92 19.29
CA PRO A 80 7.13 -5.24 19.33
C PRO A 80 5.60 -5.24 19.35
N ASN A 81 4.97 -4.09 19.61
CA ASN A 81 3.52 -3.91 19.58
C ASN A 81 3.00 -3.41 18.22
N ASP A 82 3.88 -3.06 17.28
CA ASP A 82 3.50 -2.69 15.92
C ASP A 82 3.01 -3.91 15.16
N ILE A 83 1.91 -3.77 14.43
CA ILE A 83 1.40 -4.83 13.56
C ILE A 83 1.98 -4.61 12.16
N VAL A 84 2.62 -5.63 11.61
CA VAL A 84 3.20 -5.60 10.28
C VAL A 84 2.56 -6.63 9.37
N ILE A 85 2.48 -6.27 8.09
CA ILE A 85 2.23 -7.21 7.01
C ILE A 85 3.60 -7.62 6.47
N THR A 86 3.84 -8.92 6.34
CA THR A 86 5.10 -9.47 5.86
C THR A 86 4.90 -10.37 4.64
N ALA A 87 5.92 -10.45 3.81
CA ALA A 87 6.06 -11.43 2.76
C ALA A 87 7.45 -12.08 2.88
N ASN A 88 7.50 -13.41 2.89
CA ASN A 88 8.74 -14.15 3.17
C ASN A 88 9.43 -13.76 4.51
N ASP A 89 8.62 -13.46 5.54
CA ASP A 89 9.06 -12.96 6.85
C ASP A 89 9.78 -11.59 6.83
N VAL A 90 9.75 -10.87 5.71
CA VAL A 90 10.21 -9.48 5.58
C VAL A 90 9.01 -8.54 5.68
N PRO A 91 9.04 -7.49 6.53
CA PRO A 91 8.00 -6.47 6.57
C PRO A 91 7.84 -5.74 5.25
N VAL A 92 6.61 -5.65 4.77
CA VAL A 92 6.23 -4.94 3.53
C VAL A 92 5.24 -3.82 3.77
N ALA A 93 4.64 -3.74 4.96
CA ALA A 93 3.81 -2.60 5.37
C ALA A 93 3.63 -2.55 6.89
N LEU A 94 3.42 -1.33 7.41
CA LEU A 94 2.88 -1.11 8.74
C LEU A 94 1.34 -1.20 8.64
N ALA A 95 0.76 -2.21 9.29
CA ALA A 95 -0.60 -2.64 9.02
C ALA A 95 -1.62 -1.53 9.36
N GLY A 96 -2.39 -1.13 8.34
CA GLY A 96 -3.42 -0.09 8.48
C GLY A 96 -2.88 1.33 8.59
N THR A 97 -1.56 1.53 8.46
CA THR A 97 -0.94 2.87 8.56
C THR A 97 -0.26 3.27 7.27
N MET A 98 0.75 2.53 6.81
CA MET A 98 1.51 2.89 5.62
C MET A 98 2.16 1.67 4.96
N GLY A 99 2.19 1.66 3.63
CA GLY A 99 2.92 0.67 2.85
C GLY A 99 4.44 0.80 2.97
N GLY A 100 5.15 -0.27 2.65
CA GLY A 100 6.59 -0.28 2.46
C GLY A 100 6.96 0.10 1.03
N LEU A 101 8.09 0.79 0.87
CA LEU A 101 8.57 1.32 -0.41
C LEU A 101 8.81 0.22 -1.45
N GLU A 102 9.44 -0.88 -1.04
CA GLU A 102 9.86 -1.96 -1.94
C GLU A 102 8.70 -2.69 -2.63
N THR A 103 7.48 -2.63 -2.07
CA THR A 103 6.31 -3.34 -2.59
C THR A 103 5.24 -2.42 -3.17
N GLU A 104 5.59 -1.15 -3.38
CA GLU A 104 4.69 -0.16 -3.94
C GLU A 104 4.35 -0.43 -5.41
N ILE A 105 3.16 -0.01 -5.80
CA ILE A 105 2.73 0.01 -7.20
C ILE A 105 3.56 1.06 -7.95
N SER A 106 4.40 0.61 -8.89
CA SER A 106 5.12 1.48 -9.83
C SER A 106 4.38 1.63 -11.16
N ASP A 107 4.83 2.57 -11.99
CA ASP A 107 4.33 2.74 -13.36
C ASP A 107 4.88 1.69 -14.36
N GLU A 108 5.78 0.81 -13.90
CA GLU A 108 6.31 -0.35 -14.64
C GLU A 108 5.36 -1.55 -14.66
#